data_AF-A0A1T0CGM7-F1
#
_entry.id   AF-A0A1T0CGM7-F1
#
_cell.length_a   1.000
_cell.length_b   1.000
_cell.length_c   1.000
_cell.angle_alpha   90.00
_cell.angle_beta   90.00
_cell.angle_gamma   90.00
#
_symmetry.space_group_name_H-M   'P 1'
#
loop_
_entity.id
_entity.type
_entity.pdbx_description
1 polymer ?
#
loop_
_entity_poly.entity_id
_entity_poly.type
_entity_poly.pdbx_seq_one_letter_code
_entity_poly.pdbx_strand_id
1 'polypeptide(L)'
;MKYQRAVRQSMAQQGFGLIEVLVALVILSIVVLGFLGLMGRSLVQSRGSDAHIYAQGLIANDSMALMGLESSAKTAYRAQLVQIASQATSNDTIQSYHRAAAAVSINCQDDCTQTQFAQKLAINTATLASQQGIIISVKPCQSGVCWVASWGNQALAQLSTCQASDSHGVGGCLLIEGLE
;
A
#
# COMPACT_ATOMS: atom_id res chain seq x y z
N MET A 1 28.63 -58.26 -55.25
CA MET A 1 29.26 -57.72 -54.03
C MET A 1 28.84 -56.27 -53.86
N LYS A 2 28.13 -55.91 -52.78
CA LYS A 2 27.66 -54.55 -52.48
C LYS A 2 28.62 -53.91 -51.47
N TYR A 3 29.22 -52.77 -51.82
CA TYR A 3 30.05 -51.98 -50.91
C TYR A 3 29.15 -51.01 -50.12
N GLN A 4 28.92 -51.27 -48.83
CA GLN A 4 28.35 -50.28 -47.92
C GLN A 4 29.43 -49.27 -47.54
N ARG A 5 29.25 -47.99 -47.92
CA ARG A 5 30.05 -46.88 -47.39
C ARG A 5 29.51 -46.52 -46.02
N ALA A 6 30.28 -46.76 -44.98
CA ALA A 6 30.04 -46.22 -43.64
C ALA A 6 30.23 -44.69 -43.68
N VAL A 7 29.15 -43.94 -43.45
CA VAL A 7 29.23 -42.50 -43.20
C VAL A 7 29.79 -42.31 -41.79
N ARG A 8 31.07 -41.95 -41.68
CA ARG A 8 31.64 -41.48 -40.42
C ARG A 8 31.10 -40.07 -40.15
N GLN A 9 30.19 -39.94 -39.19
CA GLN A 9 29.94 -38.65 -38.56
C GLN A 9 31.18 -38.28 -37.75
N SER A 10 32.04 -37.43 -38.31
CA SER A 10 33.06 -36.75 -37.52
C SER A 10 32.33 -35.78 -36.58
N MET A 11 32.22 -36.14 -35.30
CA MET A 11 31.95 -35.16 -34.25
C MET A 11 33.06 -34.12 -34.33
N ALA A 12 32.76 -32.96 -34.91
CA ALA A 12 33.62 -31.80 -34.81
C ALA A 12 33.63 -31.39 -33.34
N GLN A 13 34.72 -31.68 -32.64
CA GLN A 13 34.93 -31.22 -31.28
C GLN A 13 35.21 -29.71 -31.35
N GLN A 14 34.13 -28.91 -31.32
CA GLN A 14 34.22 -27.46 -31.17
C GLN A 14 34.57 -27.16 -29.72
N GLY A 15 35.84 -26.82 -29.48
CA GLY A 15 36.24 -26.18 -28.23
C GLY A 15 35.71 -24.75 -28.19
N PHE A 16 35.15 -24.34 -27.05
CA PHE A 16 34.77 -22.95 -26.83
C PHE A 16 36.03 -22.07 -26.82
N GLY A 17 36.07 -21.08 -27.71
CA GLY A 17 37.15 -20.10 -27.69
C GLY A 17 37.06 -19.23 -26.44
N LEU A 18 38.19 -18.84 -25.86
CA LEU A 18 38.21 -17.95 -24.68
C LEU A 18 37.45 -16.64 -24.96
N ILE A 19 37.52 -16.14 -26.19
CA ILE A 19 36.77 -14.95 -26.63
C ILE A 19 35.25 -15.16 -26.63
N GLU A 20 34.78 -16.36 -26.97
CA GLU A 20 33.36 -16.71 -27.00
C GLU A 20 32.78 -16.75 -25.59
N VAL A 21 33.53 -17.32 -24.64
CA VAL A 21 33.16 -17.32 -23.22
C VAL A 21 33.13 -15.89 -22.68
N LEU A 22 34.10 -15.05 -23.05
CA LEU A 22 34.14 -13.65 -22.60
C LEU A 22 32.95 -12.85 -23.15
N VAL A 23 32.61 -13.03 -24.42
CA VAL A 23 31.43 -12.41 -25.04
C VAL A 23 30.14 -12.92 -24.38
N ALA A 24 30.03 -14.23 -24.11
CA ALA A 24 28.87 -14.80 -23.41
C ALA A 24 28.71 -14.21 -22.00
N LEU A 25 29.81 -14.03 -21.26
CA LEU A 25 29.79 -13.41 -19.94
C LEU A 25 29.37 -11.93 -20.00
N VAL A 26 29.84 -11.18 -21.00
CA VAL A 26 29.43 -9.78 -21.20
C VAL A 26 27.94 -9.69 -21.53
N ILE A 27 27.45 -10.50 -22.47
CA ILE A 27 26.03 -10.54 -22.82
C ILE A 27 25.17 -10.93 -21.61
N LEU A 28 25.60 -11.94 -20.84
CA LEU A 28 24.90 -12.39 -19.64
C LEU A 28 24.81 -11.26 -18.60
N SER A 29 25.90 -10.53 -18.37
CA SER A 29 25.90 -9.40 -17.41
C SER A 29 24.93 -8.27 -17.82
N ILE A 30 24.84 -7.95 -19.11
CA ILE A 30 23.90 -6.94 -19.63
C ILE A 30 22.45 -7.40 -19.43
N VAL A 31 22.15 -8.67 -19.71
CA VAL A 31 20.81 -9.26 -19.51
C VAL A 31 20.40 -9.21 -18.04
N VAL A 32 21.30 -9.59 -17.13
CA VAL A 32 21.03 -9.57 -15.69
C VAL A 32 20.79 -8.13 -15.19
N LEU A 33 21.58 -7.16 -15.64
CA LEU A 33 21.36 -5.75 -15.29
C LEU A 33 20.01 -5.22 -15.80
N GLY A 34 19.63 -5.55 -17.03
CA GLY A 34 18.33 -5.18 -17.58
C GLY A 34 17.16 -5.79 -16.79
N PHE A 35 17.29 -7.05 -16.41
CA PHE A 35 16.29 -7.76 -15.61
C PHE A 35 16.12 -7.17 -14.20
N LEU A 36 17.23 -6.84 -13.52
CA LEU A 36 17.20 -6.19 -12.20
C LEU A 36 16.52 -4.80 -12.26
N GLY A 37 16.71 -4.05 -13.34
CA GLY A 37 16.05 -2.77 -13.56
C GLY A 37 14.51 -2.90 -13.63
N LEU A 38 14.01 -3.93 -14.33
CA LEU A 38 12.58 -4.22 -14.43
C LEU A 38 12.00 -4.66 -13.08
N MET A 39 12.72 -5.52 -12.35
CA MET A 39 12.31 -5.96 -11.01
C MET A 39 12.17 -4.79 -10.04
N GLY A 40 13.09 -3.81 -10.08
CA GLY A 40 13.04 -2.63 -9.22
C GLY A 40 11.78 -1.79 -9.40
N ARG A 41 11.32 -1.61 -10.64
CA ARG A 41 10.08 -0.86 -10.94
C ARG A 41 8.83 -1.61 -10.48
N SER A 42 8.80 -2.92 -10.70
CA SER A 42 7.69 -3.76 -10.25
C SER A 42 7.51 -3.70 -8.73
N LEU A 43 8.61 -3.74 -7.96
CA LEU A 43 8.55 -3.69 -6.49
C LEU A 43 7.94 -2.38 -5.96
N VAL A 44 8.28 -1.24 -6.58
CA VAL A 44 7.72 0.06 -6.17
C VAL A 44 6.22 0.12 -6.46
N GLN A 45 5.79 -0.43 -7.60
CA GLN A 45 4.37 -0.51 -7.95
C GLN A 45 3.61 -1.47 -7.02
N SER A 46 4.20 -2.63 -6.70
CA SER A 46 3.62 -3.61 -5.77
C SER A 46 3.34 -2.99 -4.39
N ARG A 47 4.28 -2.22 -3.84
CA ARG A 47 4.05 -1.54 -2.55
C ARG A 47 2.87 -0.58 -2.56
N GLY A 48 2.64 0.12 -3.67
CA GLY A 48 1.47 0.98 -3.82
C GLY A 48 0.16 0.20 -3.92
N SER A 49 0.17 -0.94 -4.63
CA SER A 49 -0.97 -1.85 -4.72
C SER A 49 -1.30 -2.53 -3.39
N ASP A 50 -0.28 -2.94 -2.63
CA ASP A 50 -0.46 -3.56 -1.31
C ASP A 50 -1.08 -2.56 -0.32
N ALA A 51 -0.58 -1.31 -0.32
CA ALA A 51 -1.13 -0.24 0.51
C ALA A 51 -2.59 0.08 0.15
N HIS A 52 -2.93 0.08 -1.14
CA HIS A 52 -4.30 0.27 -1.62
C HIS A 52 -5.25 -0.84 -1.12
N ILE A 53 -4.89 -2.10 -1.33
CA ILE A 53 -5.71 -3.25 -0.91
C ILE A 53 -5.88 -3.25 0.61
N TYR A 54 -4.81 -2.98 1.36
CA TYR A 54 -4.86 -2.94 2.82
C TYR A 54 -5.73 -1.78 3.32
N ALA A 55 -5.60 -0.59 2.74
CA ALA A 55 -6.44 0.56 3.07
C ALA A 55 -7.92 0.28 2.79
N GLN A 56 -8.23 -0.33 1.64
CA GLN A 56 -9.59 -0.72 1.29
C GLN A 56 -10.16 -1.73 2.30
N GLY A 57 -9.37 -2.75 2.67
CA GLY A 57 -9.76 -3.75 3.66
C GLY A 57 -10.05 -3.16 5.04
N LEU A 58 -9.19 -2.24 5.51
CA LEU A 58 -9.40 -1.54 6.78
C LEU A 58 -10.68 -0.69 6.76
N ILE A 59 -10.88 0.13 5.72
CA ILE A 59 -12.07 0.99 5.60
C ILE A 59 -13.34 0.14 5.52
N ALA A 60 -13.32 -0.97 4.77
CA ALA A 60 -14.44 -1.89 4.69
C ALA A 60 -14.76 -2.52 6.04
N ASN A 61 -13.76 -3.03 6.76
CA ASN A 61 -13.93 -3.60 8.10
C ASN A 61 -14.53 -2.59 9.08
N ASP A 62 -14.02 -1.36 9.08
CA ASP A 62 -14.52 -0.31 9.96
C ASP A 62 -15.92 0.11 9.59
N SER A 63 -16.25 0.21 8.30
CA SER A 63 -17.60 0.51 7.85
C SER A 63 -18.60 -0.53 8.38
N MET A 64 -18.21 -1.81 8.40
CA MET A 64 -19.03 -2.87 8.96
C MET A 64 -19.21 -2.75 10.47
N ALA A 65 -18.14 -2.41 11.20
CA ALA A 65 -18.21 -2.18 12.64
C ALA A 65 -19.06 -0.96 13.01
N LEU A 66 -19.12 0.06 12.14
CA LEU A 66 -19.90 1.28 12.34
C LEU A 66 -21.38 1.17 11.94
N MET A 67 -21.78 0.16 11.15
CA MET A 67 -23.16 0.03 10.66
C MET A 67 -24.21 -0.04 11.77
N GLY A 68 -23.89 -0.68 12.90
CA GLY A 68 -24.80 -0.84 14.04
C GLY A 68 -24.76 0.29 15.06
N LEU A 69 -23.94 1.33 14.86
CA LEU A 69 -23.75 2.40 15.84
C LEU A 69 -24.66 3.60 15.58
N GLU A 70 -24.96 4.33 16.65
CA GLU A 70 -25.68 5.59 16.58
C GLU A 70 -24.88 6.66 15.80
N SER A 71 -25.59 7.62 15.18
CA SER A 71 -24.96 8.72 14.42
C SER A 71 -23.95 9.54 15.25
N SER A 72 -24.22 9.74 16.54
CA SER A 72 -23.30 10.41 17.47
C SER A 72 -21.96 9.66 17.61
N ALA A 73 -22.01 8.33 17.74
CA ALA A 73 -20.82 7.48 17.80
C ALA A 73 -20.06 7.46 16.47
N LYS A 74 -20.76 7.36 15.32
CA LYS A 74 -20.14 7.49 14.00
C LYS A 74 -19.46 8.85 13.82
N THR A 75 -20.03 9.92 14.36
CA THR A 75 -19.43 11.27 14.30
C THR A 75 -18.17 11.35 15.17
N ALA A 76 -18.19 10.74 16.35
CA ALA A 76 -17.02 10.66 17.22
C ALA A 76 -15.85 9.87 16.61
N TYR A 77 -16.16 8.77 15.91
CA TYR A 77 -15.17 8.03 15.12
C TYR A 77 -14.48 8.95 14.09
N ARG A 78 -15.28 9.66 13.29
CA ARG A 78 -14.79 10.55 12.22
C ARG A 78 -13.95 11.69 12.79
N ALA A 79 -14.44 12.33 13.85
CA ALA A 79 -13.72 13.38 14.53
C ALA A 79 -12.37 12.89 15.06
N GLN A 80 -12.33 11.67 15.62
CA GLN A 80 -11.10 11.09 16.15
C GLN A 80 -10.06 10.84 15.05
N LEU A 81 -10.46 10.30 13.89
CA LEU A 81 -9.53 10.13 12.75
C LEU A 81 -8.98 11.46 12.25
N VAL A 82 -9.85 12.47 12.09
CA VAL A 82 -9.44 13.80 11.64
C VAL A 82 -8.46 14.44 12.63
N GLN A 83 -8.72 14.30 13.93
CA GLN A 83 -7.83 14.80 14.98
C GLN A 83 -6.45 14.13 14.92
N ILE A 84 -6.38 12.81 14.79
CA ILE A 84 -5.11 12.09 14.65
C ILE A 84 -4.37 12.53 13.38
N ALA A 85 -5.07 12.62 12.24
CA ALA A 85 -4.48 13.05 10.98
C ALA A 85 -3.95 14.50 11.03
N SER A 86 -4.62 15.39 11.76
CA SER A 86 -4.20 16.80 11.89
C SER A 86 -2.89 17.00 12.66
N GLN A 87 -2.46 15.99 13.43
CA GLN A 87 -1.20 16.02 14.18
C GLN A 87 0.00 15.51 13.36
N ALA A 88 -0.24 14.99 12.15
CA ALA A 88 0.83 14.56 11.26
C ALA A 88 1.56 15.77 10.63
N THR A 89 2.90 15.68 10.52
CA THR A 89 3.76 16.76 10.00
C THR A 89 4.42 16.36 8.69
N SER A 90 4.78 17.33 7.85
CA SER A 90 5.34 17.08 6.51
C SER A 90 6.74 16.44 6.50
N ASN A 91 7.54 16.65 7.55
CA ASN A 91 8.92 16.16 7.60
C ASN A 91 9.03 14.67 7.99
N ASP A 92 8.01 14.13 8.65
CA ASP A 92 8.00 12.75 9.17
C ASP A 92 6.56 12.23 9.24
N THR A 93 5.88 12.31 8.10
CA THR A 93 4.42 12.18 7.97
C THR A 93 3.85 10.89 8.56
N ILE A 94 4.44 9.74 8.25
CA ILE A 94 3.94 8.45 8.76
C ILE A 94 4.25 8.27 10.25
N GLN A 95 5.45 8.62 10.72
CA GLN A 95 5.79 8.41 12.13
C GLN A 95 5.13 9.44 13.04
N SER A 96 4.93 10.69 12.59
CA SER A 96 4.14 11.67 13.31
C SER A 96 2.68 11.23 13.43
N TYR A 97 2.09 10.69 12.36
CA TYR A 97 0.76 10.07 12.41
C TYR A 97 0.71 8.86 13.36
N HIS A 98 1.70 7.96 13.30
CA HIS A 98 1.80 6.82 14.23
C HIS A 98 1.88 7.28 15.68
N ARG A 99 2.72 8.30 15.97
CA ARG A 99 2.83 8.87 17.33
C ARG A 99 1.53 9.50 17.78
N ALA A 100 0.83 10.23 16.91
CA ALA A 100 -0.47 10.82 17.23
C ALA A 100 -1.51 9.74 17.54
N ALA A 101 -1.56 8.66 16.76
CA ALA A 101 -2.45 7.53 17.03
C ALA A 101 -2.13 6.86 18.37
N ALA A 102 -0.85 6.61 18.65
CA ALA A 102 -0.40 5.96 19.88
C ALA A 102 -0.51 6.85 21.13
N ALA A 103 -0.51 8.18 20.98
CA ALA A 103 -0.65 9.12 22.09
C ALA A 103 -2.07 9.19 22.64
N VAL A 104 -3.07 8.84 21.82
CA VAL A 104 -4.47 8.79 22.27
C VAL A 104 -4.77 7.39 22.81
N SER A 105 -5.16 7.32 24.08
CA SER A 105 -5.64 6.09 24.69
C SER A 105 -7.01 6.34 25.30
N ILE A 106 -7.96 5.44 24.97
CA ILE A 106 -9.28 5.42 25.60
C ILE A 106 -9.33 4.19 26.48
N ASN A 107 -9.36 4.43 27.79
CA ASN A 107 -9.52 3.39 28.78
C ASN A 107 -10.96 2.89 28.73
N CYS A 108 -11.16 1.81 27.99
CA CYS A 108 -12.40 1.08 27.94
C CYS A 108 -12.11 -0.41 28.04
N GLN A 109 -12.47 -1.00 29.18
CA GLN A 109 -12.31 -2.42 29.47
C GLN A 109 -13.65 -3.15 29.68
N ASP A 110 -14.63 -2.58 30.40
CA ASP A 110 -15.87 -3.34 30.71
C ASP A 110 -17.20 -2.63 30.37
N ASP A 111 -17.27 -1.29 30.31
CA ASP A 111 -18.50 -0.54 29.99
C ASP A 111 -18.25 0.59 28.97
N CYS A 112 -17.94 0.23 27.72
CA CYS A 112 -17.83 1.23 26.66
C CYS A 112 -19.21 1.77 26.27
N THR A 113 -19.37 3.08 26.32
CA THR A 113 -20.40 3.73 25.49
C THR A 113 -20.10 3.49 24.00
N GLN A 114 -21.14 3.54 23.15
CA GLN A 114 -20.93 3.41 21.68
C GLN A 114 -19.93 4.43 21.15
N THR A 115 -19.92 5.65 21.71
CA THR A 115 -18.97 6.72 21.38
C THR A 115 -17.53 6.34 21.72
N GLN A 116 -17.27 5.80 22.91
CA GLN A 116 -15.93 5.37 23.31
C GLN A 116 -15.44 4.18 22.48
N PHE A 117 -16.34 3.24 22.17
CA PHE A 117 -16.03 2.14 21.25
C PHE A 117 -15.62 2.68 19.88
N ALA A 118 -16.39 3.61 19.32
CA ALA A 118 -16.13 4.21 18.02
C ALA A 118 -14.79 4.98 18.00
N GLN A 119 -14.48 5.75 19.04
CA GLN A 119 -13.19 6.43 19.13
C GLN A 119 -12.02 5.45 19.28
N LYS A 120 -12.17 4.38 20.06
CA LYS A 120 -11.15 3.32 20.19
C LYS A 120 -10.92 2.58 18.87
N LEU A 121 -11.99 2.32 18.12
CA LEU A 121 -11.89 1.77 16.77
C LEU A 121 -11.09 2.71 15.86
N ALA A 122 -11.38 4.01 15.85
CA ALA A 122 -10.63 4.99 15.06
C ALA A 122 -9.13 5.02 15.43
N ILE A 123 -8.79 4.94 16.72
CA ILE A 123 -7.41 4.88 17.20
C ILE A 123 -6.72 3.61 16.67
N ASN A 124 -7.35 2.45 16.85
CA ASN A 124 -6.82 1.17 16.37
C ASN A 124 -6.59 1.18 14.86
N THR A 125 -7.54 1.71 14.10
CA THR A 125 -7.44 1.83 12.64
C THR A 125 -6.31 2.75 12.24
N ALA A 126 -6.18 3.91 12.87
CA ALA A 126 -5.06 4.81 12.63
C ALA A 126 -3.70 4.15 12.97
N THR A 127 -3.61 3.42 14.09
CA THR A 127 -2.41 2.66 14.46
C THR A 127 -2.07 1.59 13.43
N LEU A 128 -3.03 0.75 13.04
CA LEU A 128 -2.84 -0.32 12.06
C LEU A 128 -2.50 0.22 10.66
N ALA A 129 -3.12 1.33 10.25
CA ALA A 129 -2.79 2.00 8.99
C ALA A 129 -1.36 2.56 9.01
N SER A 130 -0.98 3.22 10.12
CA SER A 130 0.35 3.83 10.26
C SER A 130 1.49 2.81 10.22
N GLN A 131 1.26 1.60 10.75
CA GLN A 131 2.22 0.48 10.68
C GLN A 131 2.47 0.00 9.25
N GLN A 132 1.50 0.18 8.36
CA GLN A 132 1.63 -0.13 6.93
C GLN A 132 2.02 1.08 6.08
N GLY A 133 2.39 2.21 6.71
CA GLY A 133 2.78 3.42 5.98
C GLY A 133 1.62 4.16 5.31
N ILE A 134 0.40 4.00 5.86
CA ILE A 134 -0.83 4.61 5.35
C ILE A 134 -1.35 5.63 6.37
N ILE A 135 -1.86 6.74 5.87
CA ILE A 135 -2.64 7.71 6.65
C ILE A 135 -4.08 7.62 6.24
N ILE A 136 -4.97 7.39 7.20
CA ILE A 136 -6.41 7.40 7.01
C ILE A 136 -6.99 8.61 7.71
N SER A 137 -7.86 9.32 7.01
CA SER A 137 -8.66 10.42 7.54
C SER A 137 -10.02 10.44 6.85
N VAL A 138 -10.84 11.40 7.27
CA VAL A 138 -12.19 11.58 6.77
C VAL A 138 -12.34 13.03 6.30
N LYS A 139 -12.98 13.24 5.15
CA LYS A 139 -13.26 14.58 4.63
C LYS A 139 -14.69 14.69 4.09
N PRO A 140 -15.27 15.90 4.06
CA PRO A 140 -16.54 16.12 3.39
C PRO A 140 -16.41 15.88 1.87
N CYS A 141 -17.46 15.33 1.26
CA CYS A 141 -17.58 15.12 -0.18
C CYS A 141 -19.03 15.33 -0.65
N GLN A 142 -19.28 15.26 -1.95
CA GLN A 142 -20.58 15.64 -2.54
C GLN A 142 -21.77 14.85 -1.98
N SER A 143 -21.58 13.57 -1.65
CA SER A 143 -22.59 12.68 -1.07
C SER A 143 -22.59 12.64 0.46
N GLY A 144 -21.83 13.51 1.12
CA GLY A 144 -21.73 13.57 2.58
C GLY A 144 -20.30 13.45 3.06
N VAL A 145 -19.91 12.26 3.51
CA VAL A 145 -18.61 12.03 4.15
C VAL A 145 -17.83 10.94 3.43
N CYS A 146 -16.57 11.24 3.10
CA CYS A 146 -15.68 10.32 2.40
C CYS A 146 -14.48 9.95 3.27
N TRP A 147 -14.14 8.68 3.19
CA TRP A 147 -12.93 8.11 3.73
C TRP A 147 -11.80 8.37 2.75
N VAL A 148 -10.66 8.81 3.27
CA VAL A 148 -9.46 9.06 2.48
C VAL A 148 -8.29 8.34 3.12
N ALA A 149 -7.66 7.46 2.36
CA ALA A 149 -6.39 6.87 2.69
C ALA A 149 -5.31 7.37 1.74
N SER A 150 -4.08 7.49 2.22
CA SER A 150 -2.94 7.93 1.41
C SER A 150 -1.64 7.30 1.91
N TRP A 151 -0.66 7.09 1.02
CA TRP A 151 0.59 6.43 1.34
C TRP A 151 1.77 7.03 0.56
N GLY A 152 2.98 6.71 1.03
CA GLY A 152 4.22 7.20 0.43
C GLY A 152 4.59 8.62 0.86
N ASN A 153 5.57 9.21 0.15
CA ASN A 153 6.26 10.43 0.58
C ASN A 153 5.39 11.70 0.58
N GLN A 154 4.22 11.66 -0.03
CA GLN A 154 3.29 12.79 -0.13
C GLN A 154 1.93 12.49 0.50
N ALA A 155 1.83 11.43 1.32
CA ALA A 155 0.57 10.99 1.91
C ALA A 155 -0.24 12.15 2.53
N LEU A 156 0.40 12.99 3.37
CA LEU A 156 -0.26 14.13 4.01
C LEU A 156 -0.82 15.15 3.02
N ALA A 157 -0.06 15.48 1.98
CA ALA A 157 -0.49 16.39 0.93
C ALA A 157 -1.63 15.78 0.08
N GLN A 158 -1.62 14.46 -0.09
CA GLN A 158 -2.63 13.74 -0.85
C GLN A 158 -3.96 13.61 -0.13
N LEU A 159 -4.02 13.70 1.21
CA LEU A 159 -5.30 13.66 1.93
C LEU A 159 -6.28 14.74 1.45
N SER A 160 -5.79 15.96 1.22
CA SER A 160 -6.61 17.08 0.76
C SER A 160 -6.92 17.00 -0.73
N THR A 161 -5.95 16.57 -1.55
CA THR A 161 -6.06 16.56 -3.02
C THR A 161 -6.66 15.29 -3.62
N CYS A 162 -6.78 14.19 -2.86
CA CYS A 162 -7.28 12.91 -3.37
C CYS A 162 -8.70 13.04 -3.93
N GLN A 163 -8.93 12.62 -5.17
CA GLN A 163 -10.24 12.66 -5.82
C GLN A 163 -10.81 11.25 -6.00
N ALA A 164 -12.13 11.13 -6.20
CA ALA A 164 -12.79 9.83 -6.42
C ALA A 164 -12.25 9.08 -7.67
N SER A 165 -11.71 9.81 -8.64
CA SER A 165 -11.01 9.26 -9.82
C SER A 165 -9.70 8.54 -9.49
N ASP A 166 -9.11 8.78 -8.32
CA ASP A 166 -7.83 8.19 -7.89
C ASP A 166 -8.00 6.79 -7.26
N SER A 167 -9.22 6.26 -7.29
CA SER A 167 -9.62 4.92 -6.78
C SER A 167 -8.82 3.73 -7.34
N HIS A 168 -7.98 3.94 -8.36
CA HIS A 168 -7.21 2.91 -9.07
C HIS A 168 -5.74 2.81 -8.61
N GLY A 169 -5.35 3.43 -7.49
CA GLY A 169 -4.05 3.20 -6.85
C GLY A 169 -2.82 3.77 -7.60
N VAL A 170 -3.03 4.47 -8.72
CA VAL A 170 -1.96 5.13 -9.49
C VAL A 170 -1.50 6.43 -8.81
N GLY A 171 -2.35 6.99 -7.94
CA GLY A 171 -2.18 8.29 -7.31
C GLY A 171 -1.93 8.26 -5.81
N GLY A 172 -1.26 7.25 -5.26
CA GLY A 172 -0.83 7.22 -3.83
C GLY A 172 -1.92 7.42 -2.77
N CYS A 173 -3.19 7.37 -3.18
CA CYS A 173 -4.34 7.66 -2.34
C CYS A 173 -5.57 6.87 -2.79
N LEU A 174 -6.52 6.73 -1.88
CA LEU A 174 -7.78 6.01 -2.05
C LEU A 174 -8.88 6.85 -1.41
N LEU A 175 -9.95 7.11 -2.15
CA LEU A 175 -11.14 7.80 -1.66
C LEU A 175 -12.35 6.88 -1.80
N ILE A 176 -13.07 6.67 -0.71
CA ILE A 176 -14.27 5.82 -0.65
C ILE A 176 -15.40 6.64 -0.03
N GLU A 177 -16.56 6.69 -0.68
CA GLU A 177 -17.75 7.32 -0.10
C GLU A 177 -18.22 6.51 1.12
N GLY A 178 -18.41 7.19 2.25
CA GLY A 178 -18.78 6.57 3.51
C GLY A 178 -20.30 6.51 3.71
N LEU A 179 -20.72 5.58 4.55
CA LEU A 179 -22.09 5.51 5.07
C LEU A 179 -22.29 6.62 6.12
N GLU A 180 -23.37 7.40 5.97
CA GLU A 180 -23.78 8.41 6.96
C GLU A 180 -24.18 7.80 8.32
#